data_AF-A0A0G0UKE7-F1
#
_entry.id   AF-A0A0G0UKE7-F1
#
_cell.length_a   1.000
_cell.length_b   1.000
_cell.length_c   1.000
_cell.angle_alpha   90.00
_cell.angle_beta   90.00
_cell.angle_gamma   90.00
#
_symmetry.space_group_name_H-M   'P 1'
#
loop_
_entity.id
_entity.type
_entity.pdbx_description
1 polymer ?
#
loop_
_entity_poly.entity_id
_entity_poly.type
_entity_poly.pdbx_seq_one_letter_code
_entity_poly.pdbx_strand_id
1 'polypeptide(L)'
;MGWMFFYAGITKVLNPEWSAAGYLGAAKTFNGFYSFLLQPDILPIINMVNKWGLVLLGASLMLGLFVRFSSVLGILLMALYYVPILVFPHVGTHSYIVDEHIIYAAALLFFASSRVGRIFGIDSKLPKFL
;
A
#
# COMPACT_ATOMS: atom_id res chain seq x y z
N MET A 1 4.94 0.31 10.87
CA MET A 1 4.35 -0.01 9.54
C MET A 1 2.90 -0.48 9.62
N GLY A 2 2.57 -1.60 10.27
CA GLY A 2 1.18 -2.12 10.25
C GLY A 2 0.12 -1.10 10.68
N TRP A 3 0.36 -0.36 11.77
CA TRP A 3 -0.52 0.74 12.20
C TRP A 3 -0.70 1.84 11.15
N MET A 4 0.37 2.21 10.42
CA MET A 4 0.31 3.23 9.38
C MET A 4 -0.64 2.81 8.25
N PHE A 5 -0.52 1.57 7.78
CA PHE A 5 -1.41 1.01 6.76
C PHE A 5 -2.86 0.90 7.26
N PHE A 6 -3.04 0.40 8.48
CA PHE A 6 -4.36 0.23 9.08
C PHE A 6 -5.07 1.57 9.25
N TYR A 7 -4.39 2.56 9.84
CA TYR A 7 -4.90 3.91 10.04
C TYR A 7 -5.25 4.58 8.70
N ALA A 8 -4.35 4.48 7.71
CA ALA A 8 -4.58 5.03 6.37
C ALA A 8 -5.75 4.34 5.64
N GLY A 9 -6.03 3.07 5.91
CA GLY A 9 -7.16 2.34 5.33
C GLY A 9 -8.47 2.64 6.04
N ILE A 10 -8.49 2.56 7.37
CA ILE A 10 -9.73 2.69 8.16
C ILE A 10 -10.31 4.11 8.05
N THR A 11 -9.47 5.13 7.98
CA THR A 11 -9.91 6.51 7.72
C THR A 11 -10.59 6.68 6.36
N LYS A 12 -10.20 5.91 5.34
CA LYS A 12 -10.84 5.90 4.01
C LYS A 12 -12.13 5.09 3.99
N VAL A 13 -12.19 4.00 4.76
CA VAL A 13 -13.41 3.18 4.92
C VAL A 13 -14.49 3.99 5.65
N LEU A 14 -14.11 4.68 6.73
CA LEU A 14 -15.03 5.47 7.55
C LEU A 14 -15.44 6.80 6.92
N ASN A 15 -14.81 7.22 5.83
CA ASN A 15 -15.18 8.42 5.08
C ASN A 15 -15.95 8.03 3.80
N PRO A 16 -17.28 8.21 3.76
CA PRO A 16 -18.10 7.91 2.58
C PRO A 16 -17.67 8.72 1.35
N GLU A 17 -17.23 9.96 1.56
CA GLU A 17 -16.81 10.90 0.50
C GLU A 17 -15.42 10.59 -0.06
N TRP A 18 -14.66 9.69 0.58
CA TRP A 18 -13.33 9.37 0.09
C TRP A 18 -13.40 8.63 -1.25
N SER A 19 -12.59 9.09 -2.20
CA SER A 19 -12.37 8.48 -3.51
C SER A 19 -10.92 8.60 -3.95
N ALA A 20 -10.42 7.60 -4.66
CA ALA A 20 -9.10 7.60 -5.29
C ALA A 20 -9.04 8.51 -6.54
N ALA A 21 -10.18 9.00 -7.04
CA ALA A 21 -10.27 9.76 -8.28
C ALA A 21 -9.34 10.97 -8.33
N GLY A 22 -9.29 11.77 -7.26
CA GLY A 22 -8.42 12.94 -7.21
C GLY A 22 -6.93 12.57 -7.28
N TYR A 23 -6.55 11.45 -6.66
CA TYR A 23 -5.18 10.96 -6.66
C TYR A 23 -4.77 10.42 -8.04
N LEU A 24 -5.60 9.55 -8.63
CA LEU A 24 -5.35 8.97 -9.95
C LEU A 24 -5.35 10.06 -11.04
N GLY A 25 -6.25 11.05 -10.94
CA GLY A 25 -6.36 12.15 -11.89
C GLY A 25 -5.19 13.13 -11.85
N ALA A 26 -4.47 13.18 -10.73
CA ALA A 26 -3.27 14.00 -10.59
C ALA A 26 -1.99 13.32 -11.14
N ALA A 27 -2.08 12.09 -11.65
CA ALA A 27 -0.93 11.31 -12.11
C ALA A 27 -0.16 12.02 -13.25
N LYS A 28 1.12 12.29 -13.00
CA LYS A 28 2.06 12.91 -13.95
C LYS A 28 2.80 11.89 -14.79
N THR A 29 3.04 10.70 -14.23
CA THR A 29 3.77 9.61 -14.86
C THR A 29 2.87 8.39 -15.01
N PHE A 30 3.06 7.62 -16.10
CA PHE A 30 2.18 6.50 -16.48
C PHE A 30 0.69 6.89 -16.62
N ASN A 31 0.41 8.12 -17.07
CA ASN A 31 -0.95 8.67 -17.12
C ASN A 31 -1.96 7.74 -17.82
N GLY A 32 -1.58 7.03 -18.91
CA GLY A 32 -2.48 6.09 -19.58
C GLY A 32 -2.99 4.96 -18.68
N PHE A 33 -2.14 4.41 -17.82
CA PHE A 33 -2.52 3.39 -16.84
C PHE A 33 -3.44 3.96 -15.76
N TYR A 34 -3.08 5.11 -15.18
CA TYR A 34 -3.89 5.74 -14.12
C TYR A 34 -5.23 6.27 -14.64
N SER A 35 -5.28 6.75 -15.88
CA SER A 35 -6.52 7.14 -16.58
C SER A 35 -7.41 5.95 -16.89
N PHE A 36 -6.86 4.76 -17.15
CA PHE A 36 -7.65 3.53 -17.24
C PHE A 36 -8.30 3.20 -15.88
N LEU A 37 -7.55 3.32 -14.78
CA LEU A 37 -8.10 3.08 -13.43
C LEU A 37 -9.18 4.11 -13.01
N LEU A 38 -9.23 5.26 -13.67
CA LEU A 38 -10.24 6.30 -13.47
C LEU A 38 -11.56 6.06 -14.20
N GLN A 39 -11.64 5.06 -15.08
CA GLN A 39 -12.87 4.78 -15.82
C GLN A 39 -14.04 4.55 -14.85
N PRO A 40 -15.26 5.06 -15.17
CA PRO A 40 -16.42 4.96 -14.26
C PRO A 40 -16.74 3.54 -13.80
N ASP A 41 -16.48 2.54 -14.65
CA ASP A 41 -16.75 1.13 -14.34
C ASP A 41 -15.66 0.50 -13.44
N ILE A 42 -14.47 1.08 -13.41
CA ILE A 42 -13.28 0.54 -12.72
C ILE A 42 -13.03 1.26 -11.39
N LEU A 43 -13.25 2.57 -11.35
CA LEU A 43 -13.01 3.41 -10.18
C LEU A 43 -13.68 2.90 -8.89
N PRO A 44 -14.94 2.40 -8.89
CA PRO A 44 -15.54 1.82 -7.68
C PRO A 44 -14.77 0.62 -7.14
N ILE A 45 -14.23 -0.23 -8.03
CA ILE A 45 -13.41 -1.38 -7.66
C ILE A 45 -12.10 -0.91 -7.06
N ILE A 46 -11.44 0.09 -7.66
CA ILE A 46 -10.20 0.66 -7.13
C ILE A 46 -10.41 1.31 -5.77
N ASN A 47 -11.53 2.02 -5.58
CA ASN A 47 -11.91 2.57 -4.28
C ASN A 47 -12.06 1.47 -3.23
N MET A 48 -12.78 0.40 -3.56
CA MET A 48 -12.98 -0.74 -2.65
C MET A 48 -11.66 -1.44 -2.31
N VAL A 49 -10.87 -1.78 -3.32
CA VAL A 49 -9.57 -2.46 -3.16
C VAL A 49 -8.58 -1.62 -2.38
N ASN A 50 -8.53 -0.30 -2.62
CA ASN A 50 -7.62 0.58 -1.90
C ASN A 50 -8.01 0.72 -0.43
N LYS A 51 -9.29 1.00 -0.15
CA LYS A 51 -9.84 1.11 1.21
C LYS A 51 -9.54 -0.15 2.02
N TRP A 52 -10.00 -1.30 1.53
CA TRP A 52 -9.89 -2.56 2.27
C TRP A 52 -8.51 -3.18 2.19
N GLY A 53 -7.80 -3.03 1.08
CA GLY A 53 -6.43 -3.49 0.94
C GLY A 53 -5.52 -2.90 2.02
N LEU A 54 -5.60 -1.59 2.25
CA LEU A 54 -4.84 -0.93 3.32
C LEU A 54 -5.22 -1.45 4.72
N VAL A 55 -6.50 -1.62 5.00
CA VAL A 55 -6.99 -2.14 6.29
C VAL A 55 -6.49 -3.57 6.53
N LEU A 56 -6.68 -4.46 5.56
CA LEU A 56 -6.31 -5.87 5.66
C LEU A 56 -4.79 -6.05 5.76
N LEU A 57 -4.02 -5.32 4.95
CA LEU A 57 -2.55 -5.32 5.03
C LEU A 57 -2.07 -4.80 6.38
N GLY A 58 -2.63 -3.69 6.85
CA GLY A 58 -2.29 -3.10 8.14
C GLY A 58 -2.59 -4.05 9.30
N ALA A 59 -3.78 -4.63 9.32
CA ALA A 59 -4.20 -5.60 10.34
C ALA A 59 -3.32 -6.86 10.32
N SER A 60 -3.04 -7.41 9.14
CA SER A 60 -2.14 -8.57 8.98
C SER A 60 -0.73 -8.29 9.49
N LEU A 61 -0.15 -7.13 9.16
CA LEU A 61 1.17 -6.73 9.66
C LEU A 61 1.19 -6.46 11.17
N MET A 62 0.09 -5.95 11.74
CA MET A 62 -0.03 -5.72 13.18
C MET A 62 -0.18 -7.03 13.97
N LEU A 63 -1.01 -7.94 13.48
CA LEU A 63 -1.23 -9.26 14.10
C LEU A 63 -0.08 -10.23 13.83
N GLY A 64 0.80 -9.91 12.90
CA GLY A 64 1.91 -10.76 12.50
C GLY A 64 1.45 -12.02 11.75
N LEU A 65 0.32 -11.95 11.03
CA LEU A 65 -0.24 -13.04 10.22
C LEU A 65 0.14 -12.85 8.77
N PHE A 66 0.71 -13.86 8.10
CA PHE A 66 1.10 -13.78 6.69
C PHE A 66 2.01 -12.57 6.38
N VAL A 67 2.87 -12.17 7.32
CA VAL A 67 3.67 -10.93 7.23
C VAL A 67 4.44 -10.83 5.92
N ARG A 68 4.97 -11.95 5.43
CA ARG A 68 5.76 -11.99 4.19
C ARG A 68 4.89 -11.67 2.97
N PHE A 69 3.70 -12.26 2.90
CA PHE A 69 2.75 -12.02 1.81
C PHE A 69 2.25 -10.57 1.83
N SER A 70 1.84 -10.08 3.01
CA SER A 70 1.38 -8.71 3.19
C SER A 70 2.49 -7.68 2.94
N SER A 71 3.75 -8.02 3.23
CA SER A 71 4.87 -7.15 2.90
C SER A 71 5.06 -7.01 1.40
N VAL A 72 4.97 -8.10 0.63
CA VAL A 72 5.07 -8.06 -0.85
C VAL A 72 3.92 -7.25 -1.46
N LEU A 73 2.69 -7.47 -1.01
CA LEU A 73 1.54 -6.70 -1.47
C LEU A 73 1.65 -5.22 -1.07
N GLY A 74 2.15 -4.92 0.13
CA GLY A 74 2.40 -3.56 0.59
C GLY A 74 3.47 -2.86 -0.25
N ILE A 75 4.55 -3.55 -0.64
CA ILE A 75 5.57 -3.00 -1.55
C ILE A 75 4.95 -2.64 -2.90
N LEU A 76 4.16 -3.55 -3.47
CA LEU A 76 3.44 -3.30 -4.72
C LEU A 76 2.53 -2.07 -4.61
N LEU A 77 1.79 -1.96 -3.50
CA LEU A 77 0.91 -0.81 -3.26
C LEU A 77 1.69 0.50 -3.12
N MET A 78 2.83 0.50 -2.42
CA MET A 78 3.70 1.67 -2.31
C MET A 78 4.26 2.06 -3.68
N ALA A 79 4.64 1.10 -4.52
CA ALA A 79 5.08 1.37 -5.89
C ALA A 79 3.96 2.02 -6.72
N LEU A 80 2.72 1.53 -6.60
CA LEU A 80 1.55 2.12 -7.27
C LEU A 80 1.24 3.55 -6.81
N TYR A 81 1.63 3.94 -5.60
CA TYR A 81 1.54 5.33 -5.13
C TYR A 81 2.79 6.16 -5.43
N TYR A 82 3.93 5.53 -5.65
CA TYR A 82 5.15 6.25 -5.99
C TYR A 82 5.14 6.74 -7.45
N VAL A 83 4.78 5.85 -8.37
CA VAL A 83 4.87 6.09 -9.82
C VAL A 83 4.08 7.32 -10.31
N PRO A 84 2.84 7.62 -9.88
CA PRO A 84 2.05 8.70 -10.46
C PRO A 84 2.57 10.09 -10.07
N ILE A 85 3.27 10.21 -8.93
CA ILE A 85 3.81 11.46 -8.41
C ILE A 85 5.30 11.68 -8.76
N LEU A 86 5.94 10.69 -9.39
CA LEU A 86 7.32 10.78 -9.86
C LEU A 86 7.39 11.70 -11.08
N VAL A 87 8.10 12.82 -10.94
CA VAL A 87 8.46 13.74 -12.03
C VAL A 87 9.97 13.94 -11.96
N PHE A 88 10.71 13.05 -12.62
CA PHE A 88 12.16 12.95 -12.45
C PHE A 88 12.87 14.32 -12.56
N PRO A 89 13.74 14.70 -11.61
CA PRO A 89 14.23 13.91 -10.46
C PRO A 89 13.41 14.08 -9.16
N HIS A 90 12.30 14.81 -9.20
CA HIS A 90 11.48 15.13 -8.04
C HIS A 90 10.30 14.16 -7.88
N VAL A 91 9.84 14.00 -6.64
CA VAL A 91 8.67 13.21 -6.31
C VAL A 91 7.80 14.03 -5.37
N GLY A 92 6.55 14.30 -5.79
CA GLY A 92 5.67 15.22 -5.07
C GLY A 92 6.26 16.64 -4.98
N THR A 93 5.99 17.33 -3.86
CA THR A 93 6.30 18.77 -3.72
C THR A 93 7.64 19.03 -3.03
N HIS A 94 8.12 18.11 -2.19
CA HIS A 94 9.26 18.37 -1.28
C HIS A 94 10.36 17.31 -1.36
N SER A 95 10.18 16.25 -2.14
CA SER A 95 11.11 15.13 -2.20
C SER A 95 11.80 15.05 -3.57
N TYR A 96 13.03 14.52 -3.56
CA TYR A 96 13.70 14.05 -4.77
C TYR A 96 13.24 12.62 -5.07
N ILE A 97 14.13 11.74 -5.53
CA ILE A 97 13.83 10.35 -5.88
C ILE A 97 13.30 9.55 -4.69
N VAL A 98 13.69 9.88 -3.46
CA VAL A 98 13.26 9.15 -2.25
C VAL A 98 12.18 9.95 -1.52
N ASP A 99 10.95 9.44 -1.52
CA ASP A 99 9.85 9.92 -0.67
C ASP A 99 9.38 8.81 0.30
N GLU A 100 8.36 9.12 1.11
CA GLU A 100 7.76 8.18 2.07
C GLU A 100 7.38 6.82 1.47
N HIS A 101 6.89 6.77 0.23
CA HIS A 101 6.53 5.50 -0.43
C HIS A 101 7.74 4.59 -0.61
N ILE A 102 8.89 5.14 -0.98
CA ILE A 102 10.15 4.37 -1.11
C ILE A 102 10.63 3.91 0.26
N ILE A 103 10.54 4.77 1.29
CA ILE A 103 10.93 4.42 2.66
C ILE A 103 10.04 3.28 3.18
N TYR A 104 8.73 3.36 2.95
CA TYR A 104 7.79 2.32 3.36
C TYR A 104 8.01 1.03 2.57
N ALA A 105 8.26 1.11 1.27
CA ALA A 105 8.60 -0.05 0.45
C ALA A 105 9.88 -0.73 0.94
N ALA A 106 10.92 0.03 1.29
CA ALA A 106 12.16 -0.50 1.84
C ALA A 106 11.95 -1.18 3.21
N ALA A 107 11.15 -0.58 4.09
CA ALA A 107 10.81 -1.18 5.39
C ALA A 107 10.03 -2.50 5.23
N LEU A 108 9.08 -2.55 4.29
CA LEU A 108 8.35 -3.76 3.97
C LEU A 108 9.24 -4.81 3.29
N LEU A 109 10.18 -4.39 2.45
CA LEU A 109 11.16 -5.29 1.86
C LEU A 109 12.00 -5.97 2.94
N PHE A 110 12.43 -5.20 3.95
CA PHE A 110 13.10 -5.76 5.12
C PHE A 110 12.23 -6.77 5.87
N PHE A 111 10.92 -6.54 6.00
CA PHE A 111 9.99 -7.51 6.60
C PHE A 111 9.70 -8.73 5.73
N ALA A 112 9.78 -8.60 4.40
CA ALA A 112 9.64 -9.70 3.47
C ALA A 112 10.90 -10.59 3.40
N SER A 113 12.08 -9.98 3.56
CA SER A 113 13.38 -10.68 3.57
C SER A 113 13.68 -11.30 4.93
N SER A 114 13.32 -10.61 6.01
CA SER A 114 13.51 -11.08 7.37
C SER A 114 12.35 -11.99 7.76
N ARG A 115 12.59 -13.13 8.41
CA ARG A 115 11.50 -14.01 8.91
C ARG A 115 10.80 -13.42 10.14
N VAL A 116 10.49 -12.13 10.14
CA VAL A 116 9.94 -11.39 11.29
C VAL A 116 8.61 -11.97 11.75
N GLY A 117 7.72 -12.36 10.83
CA GLY A 117 6.47 -13.05 11.19
C GLY A 117 6.69 -14.36 11.94
N ARG A 118 7.78 -15.09 11.65
CA ARG A 118 8.11 -16.36 12.31
C ARG A 118 8.76 -16.19 13.69
N ILE A 119 9.36 -15.03 13.97
CA ILE A 119 10.05 -14.74 15.24
C ILE A 119 9.15 -13.95 16.20
N PHE A 120 8.36 -13.00 15.68
CA PHE A 120 7.57 -12.05 16.48
C PHE A 120 6.06 -12.08 16.21
N GLY A 121 5.60 -12.80 15.18
CA GLY A 121 4.18 -12.88 14.81
C GLY A 121 3.44 -14.06 15.44
N ILE A 122 2.10 -13.98 15.42
CA ILE A 122 1.21 -15.08 15.80
C ILE A 122 1.43 -16.30 14.88
N ASP A 123 1.98 -16.09 13.67
CA ASP A 123 2.46 -17.15 12.77
C ASP A 123 3.44 -18.14 13.44
N SER A 124 4.15 -17.75 14.51
CA SER A 124 4.99 -18.67 15.29
C SER A 124 4.20 -19.78 16.00
N LYS A 125 2.90 -19.58 16.24
CA LYS A 125 1.99 -20.52 16.93
C LYS A 125 1.13 -21.36 15.98
N LEU A 126 1.16 -21.10 14.67
CA LEU A 126 0.41 -21.89 13.68
C LEU A 126 1.19 -23.16 13.28
N PRO A 127 0.54 -24.34 13.24
CA PRO A 127 1.20 -25.59 12.88
C PRO A 127 1.72 -25.56 11.43
N LYS A 128 2.87 -26.20 11.23
CA LYS A 128 3.64 -26.24 9.97
C LYS A 128 2.88 -27.00 8.87
N PHE A 129 1.90 -26.37 8.23
CA PHE A 129 1.31 -26.86 6.99
C PHE A 129 0.98 -25.67 6.09
N LEU A 130 2.02 -25.01 5.57
CA LEU A 130 2.07 -24.19 4.35
C LEU A 130 3.52 -23.77 4.09
#